data_AF-A0AAP0JTQ4-F1
#
_entry.id   AF-A0AAP0JTQ4-F1
#
_cell.length_a   1.000
_cell.length_b   1.000
_cell.length_c   1.000
_cell.angle_alpha   90.00
_cell.angle_beta   90.00
_cell.angle_gamma   90.00
#
_symmetry.space_group_name_H-M   'P 1'
#
loop_
_entity.id
_entity.type
_entity.pdbx_description
1 polymer ?
#
loop_
_entity_poly.entity_id
_entity_poly.type
_entity_poly.pdbx_seq_one_letter_code
_entity_poly.pdbx_strand_id
1 'polypeptide(L)'
;MNLKSQLEQQGTKKFLLVLDDDWNEDQGKWEEFVVPLGDYVATGSKIILTTRDRNVASVKGAQSVYELGGLSHDSCWNLIERQAFKQGGPQKTPRLVKIGIKISEKCKGMPLAAKVLGGLLQSKKKEQEWLAVENVEFWKLVSGDINPIMEVLKLSYYNLPSALKPCFSYCAIFPKDYLISRKSLIELWMAQGLLGASNETQEENLEDKGNIYFNILYSKSFFQEAKMNKYGEVTRCKMHDLLNNLAQSICKIEYQNFGENMEMSVDLSKCRHASFISPATVGTLCKATKVRTIFGSESDNDVEEFDNGGMVGATKISTFFKFKLLRVLDLSGLRGCQSGLLGFTICKL
;
A
#
# COMPACT_ATOMS: atom_id res chain seq x y z
N MET A 1 -15.71 -8.28 12.64
CA MET A 1 -16.04 -9.18 13.79
C MET A 1 -15.65 -8.41 15.04
N ASN A 2 -16.60 -8.10 15.92
CA ASN A 2 -16.39 -7.18 17.04
C ASN A 2 -15.51 -7.85 18.14
N LEU A 3 -14.40 -7.22 18.53
CA LEU A 3 -13.48 -7.73 19.55
C LEU A 3 -14.21 -8.02 20.88
N LYS A 4 -15.21 -7.20 21.23
CA LYS A 4 -16.04 -7.37 22.41
C LYS A 4 -16.82 -8.69 22.37
N SER A 5 -17.45 -9.01 21.25
CA SER A 5 -18.26 -10.23 21.12
C SER A 5 -17.41 -11.50 21.17
N GLN A 6 -16.15 -11.43 20.71
CA GLN A 6 -15.20 -12.52 20.88
C GLN A 6 -14.80 -12.74 22.34
N LEU A 7 -14.60 -11.65 23.10
CA LEU A 7 -14.26 -11.74 24.53
C LEU A 7 -15.44 -12.19 25.37
N GLU A 8 -16.65 -11.71 25.08
CA GLU A 8 -17.91 -12.13 25.72
C GLU A 8 -18.13 -13.64 25.64
N GLN A 9 -17.96 -14.24 24.45
CA GLN A 9 -18.13 -15.68 24.24
C GLN A 9 -17.09 -16.53 24.98
N GLN A 10 -15.91 -15.96 25.23
CA GLN A 10 -14.79 -16.68 25.82
C GLN A 10 -14.66 -16.47 27.34
N GLY A 11 -15.43 -15.54 27.91
CA GLY A 11 -15.34 -15.14 29.31
C GLY A 11 -14.01 -14.44 29.63
N THR A 12 -13.76 -14.20 30.92
CA THR A 12 -12.56 -13.51 31.38
C THR A 12 -11.29 -14.28 30.99
N LYS A 13 -10.48 -13.72 30.08
CA LYS A 13 -9.25 -14.35 29.61
C LYS A 13 -8.08 -13.37 29.57
N LYS A 14 -6.88 -13.94 29.65
CA LYS A 14 -5.64 -13.21 29.45
C LYS A 14 -5.37 -13.09 27.96
N PHE A 15 -5.12 -11.87 27.48
CA PHE A 15 -4.85 -11.62 26.07
C PHE A 15 -3.71 -10.63 25.83
N LEU A 16 -3.19 -10.67 24.60
CA LEU A 16 -2.33 -9.64 24.04
C LEU A 16 -3.05 -9.05 22.83
N LEU A 17 -3.37 -7.76 22.88
CA LEU A 17 -3.96 -7.03 21.77
C LEU A 17 -2.89 -6.13 21.16
N VAL A 18 -2.76 -6.16 19.83
CA VAL A 18 -1.83 -5.30 19.09
C VAL A 18 -2.65 -4.41 18.17
N LEU A 19 -2.58 -3.10 18.41
CA LEU A 19 -3.18 -2.06 17.58
C LEU A 19 -2.06 -1.45 16.74
N ASP A 20 -2.06 -1.75 15.44
CA ASP A 20 -0.99 -1.33 14.54
C ASP A 20 -1.35 -0.02 13.82
N ASP A 21 -0.41 0.94 13.78
CA ASP A 21 -0.49 2.26 13.15
C ASP A 21 -1.71 3.09 13.57
N ASP A 22 -1.89 3.36 14.87
CA ASP A 22 -2.96 4.23 15.38
C ASP A 22 -2.57 5.72 15.32
N TRP A 23 -3.46 6.54 14.77
CA TRP A 23 -3.32 8.00 14.63
C TRP A 23 -4.40 8.77 15.40
N ASN A 24 -5.31 8.09 16.09
CA ASN A 24 -6.48 8.71 16.70
C ASN A 24 -6.16 9.33 18.06
N GLU A 25 -6.15 10.66 18.10
CA GLU A 25 -5.95 11.47 19.30
C GLU A 25 -7.26 11.75 20.08
N ASP A 26 -8.39 11.20 19.64
CA ASP A 26 -9.66 11.33 20.34
C ASP A 26 -9.71 10.38 21.55
N GLN A 27 -9.66 10.97 22.74
CA GLN A 27 -9.75 10.24 24.01
C GLN A 27 -11.12 9.58 24.18
N GLY A 28 -12.21 10.22 23.78
CA GLY A 28 -13.56 9.67 23.92
C GLY A 28 -13.72 8.38 23.11
N LYS A 29 -13.27 8.39 21.84
CA LYS A 29 -13.26 7.18 21.00
C LYS A 29 -12.40 6.06 21.57
N TRP A 30 -11.30 6.41 22.26
CA TRP A 30 -10.49 5.40 22.94
C TRP A 30 -11.21 4.79 24.14
N GLU A 31 -11.87 5.60 24.96
CA GLU A 31 -12.64 5.14 26.11
C GLU A 31 -13.81 4.26 25.67
N GLU A 32 -14.53 4.64 24.62
CA GLU A 32 -15.59 3.84 24.00
C GLU A 32 -15.10 2.45 23.56
N PHE A 33 -13.85 2.37 23.09
CA PHE A 33 -13.23 1.11 22.69
C PHE A 33 -12.77 0.25 23.89
N VAL A 34 -12.10 0.84 24.88
CA VAL A 34 -11.44 0.08 25.97
C VAL A 34 -12.37 -0.25 27.11
N VAL A 35 -13.29 0.65 27.49
CA VAL A 35 -14.20 0.46 28.64
C VAL A 35 -14.99 -0.84 28.51
N PRO A 36 -15.58 -1.20 27.36
CA PRO A 36 -16.32 -2.45 27.21
C PRO A 36 -15.47 -3.72 27.33
N LEU A 37 -14.14 -3.62 27.20
CA LEU A 37 -13.24 -4.77 27.35
C LEU A 37 -13.03 -5.11 28.83
N GLY A 38 -13.19 -4.13 29.74
CA GLY A 38 -12.84 -4.24 31.17
C GLY A 38 -13.44 -5.45 31.87
N ASP A 39 -14.69 -5.79 31.57
CA ASP A 39 -15.43 -6.91 32.19
C ASP A 39 -14.85 -8.29 31.82
N TYR A 40 -14.03 -8.36 30.76
CA TYR A 40 -13.51 -9.60 30.20
C TYR A 40 -11.98 -9.73 30.28
N VAL A 41 -11.30 -8.75 30.88
CA VAL A 41 -9.83 -8.72 30.93
C VAL A 41 -9.30 -9.45 32.17
N ALA A 42 -8.58 -10.55 31.98
CA ALA A 42 -7.84 -11.18 33.08
C ALA A 42 -6.55 -10.41 33.42
N THR A 43 -6.11 -10.52 34.68
CA THR A 43 -4.83 -9.94 35.14
C THR A 43 -3.65 -10.40 34.28
N GLY A 44 -2.81 -9.44 33.91
CA GLY A 44 -1.63 -9.66 33.07
C GLY A 44 -1.88 -9.56 31.57
N SER A 45 -3.11 -9.25 31.14
CA SER A 45 -3.37 -8.84 29.75
C SER A 45 -2.60 -7.57 29.39
N LYS A 46 -2.27 -7.42 28.10
CA LYS A 46 -1.51 -6.30 27.58
C LYS A 46 -2.10 -5.79 26.27
N ILE A 47 -2.06 -4.48 26.09
CA ILE A 47 -2.31 -3.83 24.81
C ILE A 47 -0.98 -3.22 24.37
N ILE A 48 -0.58 -3.51 23.15
CA ILE A 48 0.54 -2.86 22.46
C ILE A 48 -0.06 -2.01 21.36
N LEU A 49 0.30 -0.75 21.31
CA LEU A 49 -0.08 0.18 20.26
C LEU A 49 1.20 0.64 19.57
N THR A 50 1.20 0.62 18.24
CA THR A 50 2.24 1.27 17.43
C THR A 50 1.66 2.56 16.86
N THR A 51 2.44 3.63 16.90
CA THR A 51 2.04 4.93 16.38
C THR A 51 3.27 5.71 15.95
N ARG A 52 3.09 6.63 15.01
CA ARG A 52 4.12 7.59 14.59
C ARG A 52 4.01 8.91 15.36
N ASP A 53 2.93 9.08 16.13
CA ASP A 53 2.68 10.28 16.91
C ASP A 53 2.78 10.00 18.41
N ARG A 54 3.70 10.70 19.08
CA ARG A 54 3.90 10.57 20.52
C ARG A 54 2.67 11.04 21.32
N ASN A 55 1.88 11.96 20.80
CA ASN A 55 0.67 12.46 21.46
C ASN A 55 -0.38 11.35 21.59
N VAL A 56 -0.52 10.49 20.58
CA VAL A 56 -1.42 9.32 20.64
C VAL A 56 -1.05 8.45 21.85
N ALA A 57 0.22 8.15 22.07
CA ALA A 57 0.62 7.37 23.25
C ALA A 57 0.22 8.03 24.59
N SER A 58 0.26 9.37 24.65
CA SER A 58 -0.18 10.14 25.82
C SER A 58 -1.71 10.09 26.00
N VAL A 59 -2.46 10.33 24.93
CA VAL A 59 -3.94 10.29 24.93
C VAL A 59 -4.45 8.91 25.36
N LYS A 60 -3.79 7.84 24.89
CA LYS A 60 -4.18 6.45 25.19
C LYS A 60 -3.75 5.99 26.60
N GLY A 61 -3.05 6.84 27.36
CA GLY A 61 -2.59 6.53 28.71
C GLY A 61 -1.53 5.42 28.76
N ALA A 62 -0.62 5.37 27.78
CA ALA A 62 0.38 4.31 27.67
C ALA A 62 1.29 4.25 28.92
N GLN A 63 1.29 3.11 29.61
CA GLN A 63 2.12 2.90 30.82
C GLN A 63 3.62 2.84 30.53
N SER A 64 3.99 2.45 29.31
CA SER A 64 5.38 2.35 28.87
C SER A 64 5.43 2.71 27.39
N VAL A 65 6.34 3.63 27.03
CA VAL A 65 6.57 4.05 25.66
C VAL A 65 7.97 3.60 25.26
N TYR A 66 8.06 2.85 24.17
CA TYR A 66 9.32 2.43 23.58
C TYR A 66 9.54 3.17 22.27
N GLU A 67 10.47 4.12 22.25
CA GLU A 67 10.81 4.86 21.05
C GLU A 67 11.73 4.03 20.15
N LEU A 68 11.22 3.67 18.96
CA LEU A 68 11.97 2.87 18.00
C LEU A 68 13.09 3.72 17.35
N GLY A 69 14.33 3.43 17.73
CA GLY A 69 15.51 3.98 17.07
C GLY A 69 15.74 3.40 15.67
N GLY A 70 16.57 4.10 14.88
CA GLY A 70 17.05 3.60 13.59
C GLY A 70 18.02 2.43 13.72
N LEU A 71 18.17 1.67 12.64
CA LEU A 71 19.18 0.62 12.53
C LEU A 71 20.60 1.18 12.48
N SER A 72 21.58 0.40 12.94
CA SER A 72 22.98 0.68 12.69
C SER A 72 23.34 0.59 11.20
N HIS A 73 24.42 1.24 10.77
CA HIS A 73 24.90 1.17 9.39
C HIS A 73 25.18 -0.27 8.94
N ASP A 74 25.73 -1.09 9.84
CA ASP A 74 25.97 -2.52 9.59
C ASP A 74 24.67 -3.29 9.42
N SER A 75 23.64 -2.98 10.21
CA SER A 75 22.32 -3.61 10.08
C SER A 75 21.62 -3.19 8.78
N CYS A 76 21.72 -1.91 8.39
CA CYS A 76 21.28 -1.46 7.07
C CYS A 76 22.03 -2.18 5.94
N TRP A 77 23.35 -2.33 6.07
CA TRP A 77 24.15 -3.07 5.09
C TRP A 77 23.69 -4.53 5.00
N ASN A 78 23.49 -5.21 6.13
CA ASN A 78 22.99 -6.59 6.16
C ASN A 78 21.65 -6.73 5.42
N LEU A 79 20.74 -5.75 5.54
CA LEU A 79 19.47 -5.75 4.80
C LEU A 79 19.69 -5.54 3.29
N ILE A 80 20.54 -4.57 2.91
CA ILE A 80 20.89 -4.30 1.50
C ILE A 80 21.52 -5.55 0.88
N GLU A 81 22.53 -6.11 1.56
CA GLU A 81 23.30 -7.27 1.10
C GLU A 81 22.39 -8.47 0.85
N ARG A 82 21.53 -8.80 1.83
CA ARG A 82 20.57 -9.90 1.72
C ARG A 82 19.60 -9.72 0.55
N GLN A 83 19.30 -8.50 0.14
CA GLN A 83 18.39 -8.25 -0.97
C GLN A 83 19.12 -8.19 -2.31
N ALA A 84 20.24 -7.47 -2.37
CA ALA A 84 20.99 -7.22 -3.60
C ALA A 84 21.57 -8.51 -4.20
N PHE A 85 22.06 -9.43 -3.36
CA PHE A 85 22.73 -10.66 -3.81
C PHE A 85 21.83 -11.91 -3.82
N LYS A 86 20.50 -11.74 -3.78
CA LYS A 86 19.55 -12.84 -4.03
C LYS A 86 19.70 -13.42 -5.44
N GLN A 87 19.03 -14.53 -5.72
CA GLN A 87 18.96 -15.09 -7.07
C GLN A 87 18.60 -14.02 -8.10
N GLY A 88 19.32 -14.01 -9.22
CA GLY A 88 19.18 -12.96 -10.23
C GLY A 88 19.85 -11.64 -9.85
N GLY A 89 20.63 -11.56 -8.76
CA GLY A 89 21.51 -10.45 -8.38
C GLY A 89 22.90 -10.49 -9.05
N PRO A 90 23.82 -9.55 -8.75
CA PRO A 90 25.22 -9.64 -9.17
C PRO A 90 25.99 -10.70 -8.34
N GLN A 91 27.17 -11.11 -8.81
CA GLN A 91 28.10 -11.88 -7.99
C GLN A 91 28.65 -11.00 -6.87
N LYS A 92 28.66 -11.50 -5.63
CA LYS A 92 29.26 -10.79 -4.50
C LYS A 92 30.78 -10.70 -4.65
N THR A 93 31.30 -9.48 -4.75
CA THR A 93 32.76 -9.22 -4.79
C THR A 93 33.16 -8.26 -3.66
N PRO A 94 34.42 -8.28 -3.20
CA PRO A 94 34.88 -7.35 -2.17
C PRO A 94 34.67 -5.87 -2.52
N ARG A 95 34.74 -5.52 -3.81
CA ARG A 95 34.49 -4.15 -4.29
C ARG A 95 33.03 -3.75 -4.15
N LEU A 96 32.09 -4.62 -4.57
CA LEU A 96 30.66 -4.35 -4.41
C LEU A 96 30.26 -4.26 -2.94
N VAL A 97 30.85 -5.09 -2.07
CA VAL A 97 30.65 -4.99 -0.61
C VAL A 97 31.09 -3.62 -0.10
N LYS A 98 32.28 -3.14 -0.49
CA LYS A 98 32.78 -1.82 -0.08
C LYS A 98 31.87 -0.67 -0.53
N ILE A 99 31.38 -0.70 -1.76
CA ILE A 99 30.44 0.31 -2.27
C ILE A 99 29.11 0.23 -1.52
N GLY A 100 28.62 -0.99 -1.31
CA GLY A 100 27.36 -1.26 -0.62
C GLY A 100 27.32 -0.78 0.83
N ILE A 101 28.42 -0.91 1.57
CA ILE A 101 28.56 -0.34 2.93
C ILE A 101 28.39 1.17 2.90
N LYS A 102 29.01 1.88 1.95
CA LYS A 102 28.82 3.34 1.83
C LYS A 102 27.40 3.73 1.43
N ILE A 103 26.72 2.90 0.63
CA ILE A 103 25.31 3.10 0.30
C ILE A 103 24.44 2.93 1.56
N SER A 104 24.79 2.02 2.48
CA SER A 104 24.02 1.81 3.72
C SER A 104 24.04 3.04 4.65
N GLU A 105 25.10 3.85 4.60
CA GLU A 105 25.18 5.13 5.32
C GLU A 105 24.10 6.13 4.86
N LYS A 106 23.66 6.02 3.60
CA LYS A 106 22.58 6.85 3.03
C LYS A 106 21.19 6.46 3.56
N CYS A 107 21.03 5.27 4.15
CA CYS A 107 19.75 4.84 4.71
C CYS A 107 19.36 5.59 5.99
N LYS A 108 20.32 6.23 6.69
CA LYS A 108 20.08 6.93 7.97
C LYS A 108 19.32 6.07 8.99
N GLY A 109 19.61 4.77 9.02
CA GLY A 109 18.99 3.80 9.92
C GLY A 109 17.59 3.34 9.52
N MET A 110 17.02 3.82 8.41
CA MET A 110 15.66 3.46 8.00
C MET A 110 15.63 2.07 7.32
N PRO A 111 14.91 1.07 7.87
CA PRO A 111 14.86 -0.27 7.30
C PRO A 111 14.26 -0.31 5.89
N LEU A 112 13.23 0.51 5.63
CA LEU A 112 12.58 0.59 4.32
C LEU A 112 13.55 1.11 3.25
N ALA A 113 14.35 2.13 3.56
CA ALA A 113 15.38 2.65 2.65
C ALA A 113 16.38 1.54 2.29
N ALA A 114 16.84 0.79 3.29
CA ALA A 114 17.78 -0.32 3.08
C ALA A 114 17.18 -1.42 2.18
N LYS A 115 15.93 -1.82 2.40
CA LYS A 115 15.24 -2.82 1.55
C LYS A 115 15.11 -2.34 0.10
N VAL A 116 14.67 -1.10 -0.10
CA VAL A 116 14.45 -0.53 -1.43
C VAL A 116 15.76 -0.33 -2.18
N LEU A 117 16.83 0.14 -1.51
CA LEU A 117 18.16 0.22 -2.12
C LEU A 117 18.72 -1.15 -2.45
N GLY A 118 18.57 -2.15 -1.57
CA GLY A 118 18.95 -3.52 -1.87
C GLY A 118 18.23 -4.09 -3.10
N GLY A 119 16.92 -3.83 -3.22
CA GLY A 119 16.12 -4.22 -4.38
C GLY A 119 16.53 -3.49 -5.67
N LEU A 120 16.88 -2.20 -5.57
CA LEU A 120 17.45 -1.46 -6.69
C LEU A 120 18.78 -2.10 -7.15
N LEU A 121 19.68 -2.36 -6.21
CA LEU A 121 21.03 -2.89 -6.46
C LEU A 121 21.03 -4.32 -7.02
N GLN A 122 20.01 -5.13 -6.73
CA GLN A 122 19.86 -6.47 -7.31
C GLN A 122 19.88 -6.45 -8.84
N SER A 123 19.31 -5.40 -9.44
CA SER A 123 19.29 -5.21 -10.90
C SER A 123 20.59 -4.64 -11.49
N LYS A 124 21.55 -4.21 -10.66
CA LYS A 124 22.81 -3.59 -11.08
C LYS A 124 23.92 -4.64 -11.11
N LYS A 125 24.43 -4.94 -12.30
CA LYS A 125 25.37 -6.05 -12.54
C LYS A 125 26.83 -5.62 -12.47
N LYS A 126 27.11 -4.36 -12.82
CA LYS A 126 28.47 -3.82 -12.94
C LYS A 126 28.79 -2.89 -11.77
N GLU A 127 30.07 -2.84 -11.43
CA GLU A 127 30.61 -1.96 -10.38
C GLU A 127 30.24 -0.49 -10.62
N GLN A 128 30.32 -0.02 -11.87
CA GLN A 128 29.99 1.35 -12.24
C GLN A 128 28.53 1.70 -11.96
N GLU A 129 27.61 0.73 -12.06
CA GLU A 129 26.20 0.96 -11.76
C GLU A 129 25.95 1.13 -10.26
N TRP A 130 26.72 0.42 -9.42
CA TRP A 130 26.69 0.61 -7.97
C TRP A 130 27.29 1.96 -7.57
N LEU A 131 28.41 2.33 -8.19
CA LEU A 131 29.03 3.66 -8.00
C LEU A 131 28.07 4.78 -8.43
N ALA A 132 27.28 4.58 -9.50
CA ALA A 132 26.28 5.54 -9.91
C ALA A 132 25.21 5.74 -8.82
N VAL A 133 24.77 4.66 -8.15
CA VAL A 133 23.81 4.72 -7.02
C VAL A 133 24.45 5.35 -5.77
N GLU A 134 25.73 5.10 -5.50
CA GLU A 134 26.48 5.75 -4.40
C GLU A 134 26.61 7.26 -4.62
N ASN A 135 26.94 7.66 -5.86
CA ASN A 135 27.37 9.02 -6.20
C ASN A 135 26.28 9.89 -6.83
N VAL A 136 25.01 9.47 -6.79
CA VAL A 136 23.92 10.30 -7.35
C VAL A 136 23.98 11.68 -6.69
N GLU A 137 24.11 12.73 -7.50
CA GLU A 137 24.17 14.14 -7.06
C GLU A 137 22.99 14.51 -6.14
N PHE A 138 21.88 13.82 -6.36
CA PHE A 138 20.76 13.64 -5.46
C PHE A 138 21.11 13.59 -3.97
N TRP A 139 22.07 12.76 -3.52
CA TRP A 139 22.43 12.63 -2.11
C TRP A 139 23.01 13.92 -1.51
N LYS A 140 23.53 14.82 -2.36
CA LYS A 140 24.01 16.15 -1.92
C LYS A 140 22.85 17.12 -1.69
N LEU A 141 21.74 16.95 -2.40
CA LEU A 141 20.52 17.76 -2.27
C LEU A 141 19.65 17.36 -1.07
N VAL A 142 19.78 16.12 -0.57
CA VAL A 142 19.08 15.61 0.64
C VAL A 142 19.53 16.31 1.95
N SER A 143 20.41 17.31 1.87
CA SER A 143 20.98 18.02 3.02
C SER A 143 20.10 19.13 3.61
N GLY A 144 18.83 19.26 3.19
CA GLY A 144 17.85 20.25 3.69
C GLY A 144 16.60 19.60 4.30
N ASP A 145 15.47 20.33 4.37
CA ASP A 145 14.15 19.88 4.89
C ASP A 145 13.49 18.73 4.07
N ILE A 146 14.26 18.05 3.22
CA ILE A 146 13.79 17.03 2.30
C ILE A 146 13.73 15.68 3.02
N ASN A 147 12.57 15.04 3.02
CA ASN A 147 12.36 13.72 3.62
C ASN A 147 13.28 12.65 2.98
N PRO A 148 14.33 12.17 3.68
CA PRO A 148 15.37 11.34 3.07
C PRO A 148 14.86 9.98 2.58
N ILE A 149 13.81 9.42 3.18
CA ILE A 149 13.23 8.15 2.71
C ILE A 149 12.50 8.35 1.39
N MET A 150 11.70 9.41 1.24
CA MET A 150 10.97 9.67 0.00
C MET A 150 11.92 9.78 -1.19
N GLU A 151 13.10 10.33 -0.96
CA GLU A 151 14.14 10.45 -1.96
C GLU A 151 14.72 9.07 -2.36
N VAL A 152 15.00 8.18 -1.40
CA VAL A 152 15.38 6.79 -1.70
C VAL A 152 14.31 6.08 -2.56
N LEU A 153 13.03 6.26 -2.21
CA LEU A 153 11.91 5.65 -2.93
C LEU A 153 11.81 6.19 -4.37
N LYS A 154 11.94 7.50 -4.56
CA LYS A 154 11.99 8.14 -5.89
C LYS A 154 13.14 7.62 -6.74
N LEU A 155 14.34 7.49 -6.16
CA LEU A 155 15.50 6.94 -6.87
C LEU A 155 15.22 5.54 -7.40
N SER A 156 14.62 4.67 -6.58
CA SER A 156 14.21 3.32 -7.01
C SER A 156 13.17 3.38 -8.13
N TYR A 157 12.16 4.25 -8.01
CA TYR A 157 11.14 4.45 -9.03
C TYR A 157 11.72 4.93 -10.36
N TYR A 158 12.61 5.93 -10.35
CA TYR A 158 13.20 6.45 -11.59
C TYR A 158 14.04 5.42 -12.32
N ASN A 159 14.63 4.47 -11.58
CA ASN A 159 15.37 3.32 -12.10
C ASN A 159 14.48 2.13 -12.53
N LEU A 160 13.14 2.24 -12.49
CA LEU A 160 12.26 1.26 -13.10
C LEU A 160 12.28 1.37 -14.63
N PRO A 161 12.11 0.25 -15.37
CA PRO A 161 11.81 0.29 -16.80
C PRO A 161 10.63 1.22 -17.09
N SER A 162 10.72 2.03 -18.15
CA SER A 162 9.69 3.03 -18.50
C SER A 162 8.30 2.40 -18.63
N ALA A 163 8.22 1.22 -19.25
CA ALA A 163 6.96 0.49 -19.45
C ALA A 163 6.33 -0.04 -18.15
N LEU A 164 7.10 -0.15 -17.05
CA LEU A 164 6.62 -0.61 -15.75
C LEU A 164 6.11 0.53 -14.86
N LYS A 165 6.57 1.77 -15.10
CA LYS A 165 6.21 2.94 -14.30
C LYS A 165 4.69 3.17 -14.21
N PRO A 166 3.89 3.04 -15.30
CA PRO A 166 2.44 3.16 -15.23
C PRO A 166 1.79 2.12 -14.32
N CYS A 167 2.31 0.89 -14.30
CA CYS A 167 1.79 -0.20 -13.45
C CYS A 167 2.02 0.08 -11.95
N PHE A 168 3.21 0.59 -11.60
CA PHE A 168 3.49 1.07 -10.24
C PHE A 168 2.55 2.22 -9.86
N SER A 169 2.47 3.24 -10.71
CA SER A 169 1.59 4.40 -10.54
C SER A 169 0.13 4.00 -10.32
N TYR A 170 -0.35 2.98 -11.04
CA TYR A 170 -1.71 2.47 -10.90
C TYR A 170 -2.02 1.91 -9.52
N CYS A 171 -1.01 1.42 -8.79
CA CYS A 171 -1.20 0.92 -7.43
C CYS A 171 -1.64 2.01 -6.43
N ALA A 172 -1.56 3.30 -6.80
CA ALA A 172 -2.11 4.40 -6.01
C ALA A 172 -3.62 4.30 -5.77
N ILE A 173 -4.33 3.50 -6.56
CA ILE A 173 -5.77 3.27 -6.40
C ILE A 173 -6.11 2.43 -5.17
N PHE A 174 -5.18 1.59 -4.70
CA PHE A 174 -5.44 0.79 -3.52
C PHE A 174 -5.29 1.68 -2.28
N PRO A 175 -6.21 1.55 -1.29
CA PRO A 175 -6.01 2.15 0.01
C PRO A 175 -4.69 1.73 0.64
N LYS A 176 -4.26 2.50 1.64
CA LYS A 176 -3.20 2.10 2.54
C LYS A 176 -3.59 0.79 3.25
N ASP A 177 -2.58 -0.03 3.55
CA ASP A 177 -2.73 -1.38 4.10
C ASP A 177 -3.56 -2.41 3.32
N TYR A 178 -4.06 -2.06 2.14
CA TYR A 178 -4.87 -2.96 1.33
C TYR A 178 -4.08 -4.21 0.90
N LEU A 179 -4.68 -5.39 1.12
CA LEU A 179 -4.11 -6.67 0.72
C LEU A 179 -4.40 -6.95 -0.75
N ILE A 180 -3.46 -6.60 -1.63
CA ILE A 180 -3.58 -6.72 -3.08
C ILE A 180 -3.45 -8.18 -3.51
N SER A 181 -4.43 -8.69 -4.24
CA SER A 181 -4.36 -9.95 -4.98
C SER A 181 -3.48 -9.77 -6.23
N ARG A 182 -2.46 -10.61 -6.40
CA ARG A 182 -1.58 -10.56 -7.58
C ARG A 182 -2.36 -10.74 -8.88
N LYS A 183 -3.25 -11.72 -8.91
CA LYS A 183 -4.08 -12.03 -10.08
C LYS A 183 -4.92 -10.81 -10.47
N SER A 184 -5.64 -10.24 -9.51
CA SER A 184 -6.49 -9.08 -9.71
C SER A 184 -5.69 -7.85 -10.15
N LEU A 185 -4.51 -7.62 -9.58
CA LEU A 185 -3.63 -6.53 -10.00
C LEU A 185 -3.20 -6.64 -11.47
N ILE A 186 -2.86 -7.85 -11.92
CA ILE A 186 -2.48 -8.10 -13.31
C ILE A 186 -3.68 -7.88 -14.24
N GLU A 187 -4.86 -8.39 -13.89
CA GLU A 187 -6.10 -8.17 -14.63
C GLU A 187 -6.45 -6.67 -14.75
N LEU A 188 -6.22 -5.91 -13.68
CA LEU A 188 -6.40 -4.45 -13.70
C LEU A 188 -5.41 -3.76 -14.64
N TRP A 189 -4.13 -4.16 -14.63
CA TRP A 189 -3.14 -3.62 -15.56
C TRP A 189 -3.48 -3.95 -17.02
N MET A 190 -4.00 -5.16 -17.28
CA MET A 190 -4.50 -5.58 -18.59
C MET A 190 -5.68 -4.72 -19.04
N ALA A 191 -6.72 -4.58 -18.21
CA ALA A 191 -7.91 -3.78 -18.52
C ALA A 191 -7.61 -2.30 -18.75
N GLN A 192 -6.56 -1.77 -18.14
CA GLN A 192 -6.11 -0.40 -18.37
C GLN A 192 -5.17 -0.26 -19.58
N GLY A 193 -4.74 -1.36 -20.19
CA GLY A 193 -3.81 -1.37 -21.32
C GLY A 193 -2.38 -0.97 -20.92
N LEU A 194 -2.01 -1.13 -19.64
CA LEU A 194 -0.70 -0.70 -19.12
C LEU A 194 0.44 -1.64 -19.50
N LEU A 195 0.10 -2.85 -19.93
CA LEU A 195 1.06 -3.86 -20.36
C LEU A 195 1.48 -3.68 -21.84
N GLY A 196 0.89 -2.70 -22.55
CA GLY A 196 1.20 -2.37 -23.93
C GLY A 196 0.67 -3.40 -24.93
N ALA A 197 0.06 -2.93 -26.03
CA ALA A 197 -0.18 -3.74 -27.21
C ALA A 197 1.09 -3.70 -28.06
N SER A 198 1.88 -4.77 -28.08
CA SER A 198 2.86 -4.97 -29.15
C SER A 198 2.11 -5.22 -30.45
N ASN A 199 2.54 -4.55 -31.51
CA ASN A 199 1.96 -4.59 -32.85
C ASN A 199 1.52 -6.01 -33.28
N GLU A 200 0.20 -6.18 -33.48
CA GLU A 200 -0.57 -7.11 -34.34
C GLU A 200 -0.10 -8.54 -34.69
N THR A 201 0.98 -9.11 -34.14
CA THR A 201 1.38 -10.50 -34.49
C THR A 201 1.89 -11.36 -33.34
N GLN A 202 1.87 -10.87 -32.11
CA GLN A 202 2.04 -11.73 -30.94
C GLN A 202 1.08 -11.28 -29.86
N GLU A 203 0.03 -12.06 -29.63
CA GLU A 203 -0.50 -12.28 -28.28
C GLU A 203 0.61 -12.90 -27.41
N GLU A 204 1.73 -12.19 -27.24
CA GLU A 204 2.59 -12.40 -26.09
C GLU A 204 1.64 -12.26 -24.89
N ASN A 205 1.44 -13.37 -24.18
CA ASN A 205 0.44 -13.49 -23.15
C ASN A 205 0.54 -12.30 -22.18
N LEU A 206 -0.44 -11.40 -22.23
CA LEU A 206 -0.46 -10.20 -21.39
C LEU A 206 -0.38 -10.57 -19.90
N GLU A 207 -0.89 -11.74 -19.52
CA GLU A 207 -0.75 -12.27 -18.18
C GLU A 207 0.72 -12.56 -17.84
N ASP A 208 1.49 -13.18 -18.74
CA ASP A 208 2.92 -13.43 -18.56
C ASP A 208 3.71 -12.13 -18.42
N LYS A 209 3.39 -11.12 -19.25
CA LYS A 209 4.00 -9.79 -19.13
C LYS A 209 3.65 -9.11 -17.81
N GLY A 210 2.39 -9.23 -17.37
CA GLY A 210 1.93 -8.77 -16.07
C GLY A 210 2.65 -9.47 -14.92
N ASN A 211 2.88 -10.78 -15.04
CA ASN A 211 3.64 -11.56 -14.08
C ASN A 211 5.11 -11.12 -14.01
N ILE A 212 5.76 -10.86 -15.14
CA ILE A 212 7.13 -10.31 -15.19
C ILE A 212 7.17 -8.95 -14.48
N TYR A 213 6.23 -8.07 -14.78
CA TYR A 213 6.14 -6.73 -14.19
C TYR A 213 5.94 -6.78 -12.67
N PHE A 214 5.02 -7.63 -12.21
CA PHE A 214 4.80 -7.88 -10.79
C PHE A 214 6.07 -8.35 -10.10
N ASN A 215 6.76 -9.34 -10.68
CA ASN A 215 7.98 -9.91 -10.11
C ASN A 215 9.11 -8.87 -10.01
N ILE A 216 9.23 -7.95 -10.97
CA ILE A 216 10.21 -6.84 -10.93
C ILE A 216 9.87 -5.86 -9.80
N LEU A 217 8.61 -5.48 -9.62
CA LEU A 217 8.21 -4.60 -8.52
C LEU A 217 8.44 -5.26 -7.16
N TYR A 218 8.09 -6.55 -7.04
CA TYR A 218 8.31 -7.33 -5.83
C TYR A 218 9.80 -7.45 -5.49
N SER A 219 10.66 -7.78 -6.46
CA SER A 219 12.11 -7.91 -6.26
C SER A 219 12.76 -6.59 -5.84
N LYS A 220 12.23 -5.46 -6.32
CA LYS A 220 12.62 -4.10 -5.93
C LYS A 220 12.04 -3.64 -4.58
N SER A 221 11.36 -4.52 -3.86
CA SER A 221 10.74 -4.23 -2.55
C SER A 221 9.66 -3.14 -2.60
N PHE A 222 8.98 -2.97 -3.74
CA PHE A 222 7.80 -2.10 -3.83
C PHE A 222 6.56 -2.73 -3.17
N PHE A 223 6.59 -4.05 -3.00
CA PHE A 223 5.56 -4.82 -2.31
C PHE A 223 6.17 -5.56 -1.12
N GLN A 224 5.41 -5.71 -0.05
CA GLN A 224 5.78 -6.37 1.20
C GLN A 224 4.71 -7.36 1.66
N GLU A 225 4.99 -8.09 2.75
CA GLU A 225 4.04 -9.03 3.39
C GLU A 225 3.43 -10.03 2.41
N ALA A 226 4.27 -10.58 1.54
CA ALA A 226 3.83 -11.54 0.55
C ALA A 226 3.27 -12.81 1.19
N LYS A 227 2.04 -13.17 0.82
CA LYS A 227 1.46 -14.49 1.08
C LYS A 227 1.76 -15.41 -0.10
N MET A 228 2.43 -16.52 0.17
CA MET A 228 2.82 -17.49 -0.87
C MET A 228 1.85 -18.67 -0.93
N ASN A 229 1.66 -19.23 -2.12
CA ASN A 229 0.99 -20.52 -2.27
C ASN A 229 1.95 -21.69 -1.93
N LYS A 230 1.44 -22.91 -2.02
CA LYS A 230 2.23 -24.15 -1.81
C LYS A 230 3.40 -24.35 -2.78
N TYR A 231 3.46 -23.57 -3.86
CA TYR A 231 4.53 -23.59 -4.86
C TYR A 231 5.55 -22.46 -4.66
N GLY A 232 5.42 -21.65 -3.61
CA GLY A 232 6.32 -20.53 -3.32
C GLY A 232 6.02 -19.26 -4.10
N GLU A 233 4.91 -19.20 -4.83
CA GLU A 233 4.54 -18.02 -5.61
C GLU A 233 3.75 -17.03 -4.76
N VAL A 234 4.09 -15.75 -4.89
CA VAL A 234 3.35 -14.67 -4.24
C VAL A 234 1.94 -14.59 -4.84
N THR A 235 0.92 -14.76 -3.99
CA THR A 235 -0.49 -14.67 -4.36
C THR A 235 -1.13 -13.36 -3.90
N ARG A 236 -0.69 -12.83 -2.76
CA ARG A 236 -1.13 -11.55 -2.21
C ARG A 236 0.04 -10.78 -1.62
N CYS A 237 -0.04 -9.46 -1.63
CA CYS A 237 0.97 -8.58 -1.04
C CYS A 237 0.36 -7.25 -0.62
N LYS A 238 1.09 -6.46 0.15
CA LYS A 238 0.75 -5.07 0.47
C LYS A 238 1.76 -4.10 -0.15
N MET A 239 1.32 -2.86 -0.40
CA MET A 239 2.22 -1.75 -0.69
C MET A 239 2.35 -0.87 0.56
N HIS A 240 3.58 -0.58 0.97
CA HIS A 240 3.82 0.28 2.14
C HIS A 240 3.27 1.70 1.88
N ASP A 241 2.71 2.36 2.90
CA ASP A 241 2.17 3.71 2.81
C ASP A 241 3.07 4.75 2.16
N LEU A 242 4.38 4.73 2.42
CA LEU A 242 5.31 5.70 1.81
C LEU A 242 5.47 5.46 0.30
N LEU A 243 5.40 4.21 -0.14
CA LEU A 243 5.38 3.85 -1.56
C LEU A 243 4.04 4.19 -2.21
N ASN A 244 2.93 4.00 -1.48
CA ASN A 244 1.61 4.46 -1.91
C ASN A 244 1.58 5.99 -2.04
N ASN A 245 2.08 6.73 -1.04
CA ASN A 245 2.25 8.18 -1.08
C ASN A 245 3.12 8.61 -2.27
N LEU A 246 4.19 7.88 -2.58
CA LEU A 246 5.00 8.14 -3.78
C LEU A 246 4.17 7.96 -5.05
N ALA A 247 3.46 6.84 -5.21
CA ALA A 247 2.59 6.57 -6.36
C ALA A 247 1.53 7.67 -6.52
N GLN A 248 0.87 8.07 -5.43
CA GLN A 248 -0.06 9.18 -5.40
C GLN A 248 0.61 10.51 -5.79
N SER A 249 1.82 10.79 -5.28
CA SER A 249 2.54 12.03 -5.58
C SER A 249 2.87 12.18 -7.07
N ILE A 250 3.14 11.07 -7.75
CA ILE A 250 3.43 11.02 -9.19
C ILE A 250 2.14 11.21 -10.01
N CYS A 251 0.99 10.80 -9.46
CA CYS A 251 -0.28 10.71 -10.19
C CYS A 251 -1.41 11.59 -9.64
N LYS A 252 -1.11 12.58 -8.77
CA LYS A 252 -2.07 13.37 -7.97
C LYS A 252 -3.30 13.89 -8.72
N ILE A 253 -3.16 14.15 -10.01
CA ILE A 253 -4.20 14.78 -10.82
C ILE A 253 -5.10 13.73 -11.51
N GLU A 254 -4.62 12.49 -11.66
CA GLU A 254 -5.33 11.40 -12.31
C GLU A 254 -5.96 10.41 -11.32
N TYR A 255 -5.60 10.47 -10.03
CA TYR A 255 -6.09 9.57 -8.98
C TYR A 255 -6.71 10.36 -7.83
N GLN A 256 -7.90 9.93 -7.41
CA GLN A 256 -8.57 10.48 -6.24
C GLN A 256 -9.00 9.36 -5.29
N ASN A 257 -8.54 9.44 -4.04
CA ASN A 257 -8.99 8.56 -2.96
C ASN A 257 -10.02 9.31 -2.10
N PHE A 258 -11.25 8.80 -2.06
CA PHE A 258 -12.34 9.36 -1.27
C PHE A 258 -12.45 8.59 0.05
N GLY A 259 -11.64 9.00 1.03
CA GLY A 259 -11.77 8.60 2.44
C GLY A 259 -12.72 9.52 3.23
N GLU A 260 -12.81 9.30 4.55
CA GLU A 260 -13.78 9.96 5.45
C GLU A 260 -13.66 11.50 5.51
N ASN A 261 -12.47 12.06 5.29
CA ASN A 261 -12.23 13.50 5.36
C ASN A 261 -12.12 14.11 3.95
N MET A 262 -13.27 14.37 3.33
CA MET A 262 -13.33 14.96 1.99
C MET A 262 -13.22 16.49 2.07
N GLU A 263 -12.16 17.08 1.50
CA GLU A 263 -12.19 18.49 1.11
C GLU A 263 -13.08 18.64 -0.13
N MET A 264 -14.11 19.47 0.00
CA MET A 264 -15.24 19.58 -0.93
C MET A 264 -14.90 20.32 -2.25
N SER A 265 -13.61 20.62 -2.50
CA SER A 265 -13.13 21.51 -3.58
C SER A 265 -12.19 20.85 -4.60
N VAL A 266 -12.14 19.52 -4.70
CA VAL A 266 -11.23 18.85 -5.64
C VAL A 266 -11.71 18.98 -7.09
N ASP A 267 -10.84 19.46 -7.99
CA ASP A 267 -11.07 19.44 -9.44
C ASP A 267 -11.00 18.01 -9.99
N LEU A 268 -12.16 17.43 -10.29
CA LEU A 268 -12.29 16.07 -10.81
C LEU A 268 -12.21 15.99 -12.35
N SER A 269 -11.94 17.11 -13.05
CA SER A 269 -11.90 17.15 -14.52
C SER A 269 -10.80 16.29 -15.15
N LYS A 270 -9.76 15.98 -14.37
CA LYS A 270 -8.61 15.16 -14.78
C LYS A 270 -8.57 13.80 -14.09
N CYS A 271 -9.49 13.53 -13.16
CA CYS A 271 -9.58 12.26 -12.45
C CYS A 271 -9.89 11.10 -13.42
N ARG A 272 -9.01 10.10 -13.44
CA ARG A 272 -9.14 8.87 -14.24
C ARG A 272 -9.39 7.64 -13.37
N HIS A 273 -8.93 7.66 -12.13
CA HIS A 273 -9.01 6.51 -11.23
C HIS A 273 -9.50 6.99 -9.87
N ALA A 274 -10.55 6.34 -9.37
CA ALA A 274 -11.16 6.71 -8.11
C ALA A 274 -11.26 5.48 -7.20
N SER A 275 -10.90 5.64 -5.93
CA SER A 275 -11.12 4.66 -4.88
C SER A 275 -12.04 5.22 -3.80
N PHE A 276 -12.89 4.38 -3.21
CA PHE A 276 -13.86 4.80 -2.20
C PHE A 276 -14.02 3.75 -1.12
N ILE A 277 -14.23 4.26 0.09
CA ILE A 277 -14.42 3.47 1.30
C ILE A 277 -15.91 3.30 1.62
N SER A 278 -16.75 4.24 1.16
CA SER A 278 -18.20 4.21 1.36
C SER A 278 -18.97 4.44 0.05
N PRO A 279 -20.04 3.67 -0.25
CA PRO A 279 -20.91 3.90 -1.41
C PRO A 279 -21.56 5.29 -1.47
N ALA A 280 -21.70 5.96 -0.32
CA ALA A 280 -22.28 7.30 -0.22
C ALA A 280 -21.44 8.37 -0.95
N THR A 281 -20.14 8.14 -1.12
CA THR A 281 -19.24 9.10 -1.79
C THR A 281 -19.30 9.01 -3.31
N VAL A 282 -19.87 7.95 -3.89
CA VAL A 282 -19.92 7.75 -5.35
C VAL A 282 -20.69 8.87 -6.07
N GLY A 283 -21.68 9.48 -5.42
CA GLY A 283 -22.43 10.61 -6.00
C GLY A 283 -21.53 11.79 -6.41
N THR A 284 -20.41 12.02 -5.71
CA THR A 284 -19.49 13.14 -5.99
C THR A 284 -18.73 12.94 -7.31
N LEU A 285 -18.52 11.69 -7.74
CA LEU A 285 -17.87 11.34 -8.99
C LEU A 285 -18.71 11.67 -10.23
N CYS A 286 -20.01 12.00 -10.10
CA CYS A 286 -20.85 12.33 -11.25
C CYS A 286 -20.32 13.53 -12.07
N LYS A 287 -19.44 14.37 -11.49
CA LYS A 287 -18.78 15.49 -12.17
C LYS A 287 -17.53 15.07 -12.96
N ALA A 288 -17.00 13.87 -12.73
CA ALA A 288 -15.78 13.37 -13.34
C ALA A 288 -16.09 12.70 -14.69
N THR A 289 -15.63 13.30 -15.80
CA THR A 289 -15.95 12.82 -17.15
C THR A 289 -14.91 11.85 -17.73
N LYS A 290 -13.73 11.76 -17.11
CA LYS A 290 -12.57 10.98 -17.61
C LYS A 290 -12.30 9.69 -16.84
N VAL A 291 -13.19 9.29 -15.94
CA VAL A 291 -13.01 8.12 -15.07
C VAL A 291 -12.96 6.83 -15.90
N ARG A 292 -11.90 6.07 -15.67
CA ARG A 292 -11.58 4.76 -16.26
C ARG A 292 -11.58 3.64 -15.23
N THR A 293 -11.37 3.94 -13.95
CA THR A 293 -11.48 2.97 -12.86
C THR A 293 -12.28 3.53 -11.70
N ILE A 294 -13.15 2.69 -11.15
CA ILE A 294 -13.86 2.89 -9.90
C ILE A 294 -13.58 1.65 -9.05
N PHE A 295 -12.96 1.83 -7.88
CA PHE A 295 -12.53 0.78 -6.98
C PHE A 295 -13.10 0.97 -5.56
N GLY A 296 -13.96 0.05 -5.13
CA GLY A 296 -14.56 0.06 -3.81
C GLY A 296 -13.83 -0.88 -2.84
N SER A 297 -13.50 -0.39 -1.66
CA SER A 297 -12.77 -1.15 -0.64
C SER A 297 -13.21 -0.75 0.76
N GLU A 298 -13.56 -1.72 1.59
CA GLU A 298 -13.83 -1.51 3.02
C GLU A 298 -12.65 -0.87 3.77
N SER A 299 -12.96 0.00 4.73
CA SER A 299 -12.10 0.36 5.85
C SER A 299 -12.18 -0.77 6.88
N ASP A 300 -11.05 -1.24 7.41
CA ASP A 300 -11.05 -2.17 8.55
C ASP A 300 -11.65 -1.53 9.83
N ASN A 301 -11.89 -0.21 9.82
CA ASN A 301 -12.36 0.58 10.97
C ASN A 301 -13.88 0.64 11.14
N ASP A 302 -14.69 0.25 10.15
CA ASP A 302 -16.16 0.31 10.26
C ASP A 302 -16.73 -1.06 10.62
N VAL A 303 -16.60 -1.43 11.89
CA VAL A 303 -17.42 -2.47 12.53
C VAL A 303 -18.59 -1.81 13.24
N GLU A 304 -19.35 -0.98 12.52
CA GLU A 304 -20.74 -0.74 12.89
C GLU A 304 -21.60 -1.67 12.04
N GLU A 305 -22.16 -2.69 12.70
CA GLU A 305 -23.35 -3.35 12.19
C GLU A 305 -24.41 -2.26 12.02
N PHE A 306 -24.69 -1.88 10.78
CA PHE A 306 -25.92 -1.17 10.46
C PHE A 306 -27.06 -2.10 10.83
N ASP A 307 -27.56 -1.91 12.04
CA ASP A 307 -28.75 -2.55 12.54
C ASP A 307 -29.93 -2.23 11.61
N ASN A 308 -30.79 -3.22 11.43
CA ASN A 308 -31.81 -3.27 10.39
C ASN A 308 -32.64 -1.97 10.26
N GLY A 309 -32.67 -1.37 9.06
CA GLY A 309 -33.78 -0.50 8.65
C GLY A 309 -33.46 0.82 7.94
N GLY A 310 -32.18 1.19 7.76
CA GLY A 310 -31.82 2.40 7.01
C GLY A 310 -31.11 2.07 5.69
N MET A 311 -31.78 2.26 4.55
CA MET A 311 -31.11 2.30 3.25
C MET A 311 -30.09 3.46 3.24
N VAL A 312 -28.85 3.19 3.64
CA VAL A 312 -27.73 4.10 3.38
C VAL A 312 -27.47 4.05 1.88
N GLY A 313 -28.07 5.02 1.18
CA GLY A 313 -27.82 5.38 -0.20
C GLY A 313 -27.54 4.19 -1.12
N ALA A 314 -28.58 3.48 -1.55
CA ALA A 314 -28.46 2.56 -2.68
C ALA A 314 -28.04 3.38 -3.91
N THR A 315 -26.74 3.56 -4.10
CA THR A 315 -26.18 4.13 -5.32
C THR A 315 -26.64 3.19 -6.43
N LYS A 316 -27.67 3.61 -7.16
CA LYS A 316 -28.22 2.80 -8.25
C LYS A 316 -27.07 2.50 -9.19
N ILE A 317 -26.94 1.22 -9.59
CA ILE A 317 -25.93 0.77 -10.57
C ILE A 317 -25.97 1.63 -11.84
N SER A 318 -27.15 2.16 -12.18
CA SER A 318 -27.34 3.10 -13.28
C SER A 318 -26.50 4.37 -13.21
N THR A 319 -26.05 4.78 -12.02
CA THR A 319 -25.11 5.87 -11.81
C THR A 319 -23.78 5.60 -12.51
N PHE A 320 -23.30 4.35 -12.49
CA PHE A 320 -22.02 3.99 -13.10
C PHE A 320 -22.08 3.93 -14.64
N PHE A 321 -23.27 3.69 -15.22
CA PHE A 321 -23.43 3.73 -16.68
C PHE A 321 -23.23 5.12 -17.29
N LYS A 322 -23.20 6.18 -16.47
CA LYS A 322 -22.88 7.54 -16.92
C LYS A 322 -21.41 7.71 -17.34
N PHE A 323 -20.52 6.86 -16.83
CA PHE A 323 -19.09 6.94 -17.13
C PHE A 323 -18.75 6.24 -18.46
N LYS A 324 -18.77 7.02 -19.55
CA LYS A 324 -18.51 6.50 -20.91
C LYS A 324 -17.10 5.92 -21.11
N LEU A 325 -16.13 6.33 -20.28
CA LEU A 325 -14.73 5.92 -20.36
C LEU A 325 -14.36 4.84 -19.34
N LEU A 326 -15.34 4.35 -18.56
CA LEU A 326 -15.12 3.36 -17.51
C LEU A 326 -14.70 2.02 -18.12
N ARG A 327 -13.50 1.56 -17.76
CA ARG A 327 -12.94 0.26 -18.15
C ARG A 327 -13.05 -0.76 -17.03
N VAL A 328 -12.90 -0.30 -15.79
CA VAL A 328 -12.92 -1.16 -14.60
C VAL A 328 -13.90 -0.61 -13.58
N LEU A 329 -14.83 -1.47 -13.15
CA LEU A 329 -15.66 -1.27 -11.98
C LEU A 329 -15.45 -2.44 -11.03
N ASP A 330 -14.78 -2.20 -9.91
CA ASP A 330 -14.60 -3.19 -8.86
C ASP A 330 -15.34 -2.73 -7.60
N LEU A 331 -16.41 -3.43 -7.24
CA LEU A 331 -17.20 -3.20 -6.03
C LEU A 331 -17.08 -4.37 -5.04
N SER A 332 -16.20 -5.33 -5.32
CA SER A 332 -16.12 -6.59 -4.57
C SER A 332 -15.75 -6.38 -3.10
N GLY A 333 -15.05 -5.28 -2.80
CA GLY A 333 -14.64 -4.89 -1.47
C GLY A 333 -15.70 -4.17 -0.63
N LEU A 334 -16.97 -4.08 -1.05
CA LEU A 334 -18.03 -3.38 -0.31
C LEU A 334 -19.18 -4.31 0.12
N ARG A 335 -19.43 -4.40 1.44
CA ARG A 335 -20.66 -4.98 2.02
C ARG A 335 -21.93 -4.30 1.48
N GLY A 336 -22.95 -5.11 1.19
CA GLY A 336 -24.24 -4.65 0.64
C GLY A 336 -24.36 -4.72 -0.89
N CYS A 337 -23.24 -4.77 -1.63
CA CYS A 337 -23.26 -5.07 -3.07
C CYS A 337 -23.23 -6.59 -3.38
N GLN A 338 -22.97 -7.42 -2.37
CA GLN A 338 -22.84 -8.88 -2.50
C GLN A 338 -24.18 -9.64 -2.52
N SER A 339 -25.30 -9.01 -2.10
CA SER A 339 -26.61 -9.66 -1.98
C SER A 339 -27.48 -9.58 -3.26
N GLY A 340 -26.98 -8.95 -4.33
CA GLY A 340 -27.65 -8.91 -5.63
C GLY A 340 -26.66 -8.92 -6.77
N LEU A 341 -26.41 -10.10 -7.36
CA LEU A 341 -25.70 -10.32 -8.65
C LEU A 341 -24.29 -9.68 -8.84
N LEU A 342 -23.71 -8.96 -7.88
CA LEU A 342 -22.52 -8.11 -8.09
C LEU A 342 -21.37 -8.41 -7.12
N GLY A 343 -21.00 -9.68 -7.03
CA GLY A 343 -19.68 -10.10 -6.53
C GLY A 343 -18.58 -10.05 -7.61
N PHE A 344 -18.67 -9.17 -8.60
CA PHE A 344 -17.80 -9.19 -9.79
C PHE A 344 -17.00 -7.91 -9.96
N THR A 345 -15.70 -8.07 -10.25
CA THR A 345 -14.91 -7.07 -10.96
C THR A 345 -15.41 -7.04 -12.41
N ILE A 346 -16.09 -5.97 -12.81
CA ILE A 346 -16.48 -5.77 -14.21
C ILE A 346 -15.31 -5.08 -14.91
N CYS A 347 -14.50 -5.88 -15.61
CA CYS A 347 -13.57 -5.39 -16.62
C CYS A 347 -14.33 -5.31 -17.95
N LYS A 348 -14.64 -4.11 -18.42
CA LYS A 348 -15.00 -3.90 -19.82
C LYS A 348 -13.70 -3.95 -20.62
N LEU A 349 -13.48 -5.06 -21.31
CA LEU A 349 -12.43 -5.18 -22.33
C LEU A 349 -12.82 -4.35 -23.56
#